data_AF-A0A9D4K2A7-F1
#
_entry.id   AF-A0A9D4K2A7-F1
#
_cell.length_a   1.000
_cell.length_b   1.000
_cell.length_c   1.000
_cell.angle_alpha   90.00
_cell.angle_beta   90.00
_cell.angle_gamma   90.00
#
_symmetry.space_group_name_H-M   'P 1'
#
loop_
_entity.id
_entity.type
_entity.pdbx_description
1 polymer ?
#
loop_
_entity_poly.entity_id
_entity_poly.type
_entity_poly.pdbx_seq_one_letter_code
_entity_poly.pdbx_strand_id
1 'polypeptide(L)'
;MRWDCKAAIIHNPSDPETLTTFWMNRTGQKANYFGGGSPGSGNCACGETRSCFNTSLHCNCDENDEVWRHDEGFVTNKDELPIHTFHAGDTGGSAEDGFLTIGPILCTGHA
;
A
#
# COMPACT_ATOMS: atom_id res chain seq x y z
N MET A 1 6.89 4.54 2.67
CA MET A 1 6.98 3.12 2.27
C MET A 1 6.84 3.02 0.77
N ARG A 2 7.35 1.95 0.18
CA ARG A 2 7.18 1.62 -1.23
C ARG A 2 6.95 0.12 -1.37
N TRP A 3 5.96 -0.25 -2.17
CA TRP A 3 5.69 -1.62 -2.59
C TRP A 3 5.82 -1.68 -4.10
N ASP A 4 6.84 -2.39 -4.57
CA ASP A 4 6.97 -2.76 -5.97
C ASP A 4 6.31 -4.13 -6.15
N CYS A 5 5.46 -4.27 -7.16
CA CYS A 5 4.60 -5.42 -7.37
C CYS A 5 4.60 -5.85 -8.83
N LYS A 6 4.44 -7.16 -9.04
CA LYS A 6 4.18 -7.78 -10.33
C LYS A 6 3.17 -8.89 -10.09
N ALA A 7 1.97 -8.75 -10.67
CA ALA A 7 0.83 -9.63 -10.42
C ALA A 7 0.57 -9.87 -8.91
N ALA A 8 0.77 -8.84 -8.08
CA ALA A 8 0.66 -8.93 -6.63
C ALA A 8 -0.14 -7.74 -6.09
N ILE A 9 -1.43 -7.95 -5.84
CA ILE A 9 -2.39 -6.89 -5.56
C ILE A 9 -2.34 -6.34 -4.13
N ILE A 10 -2.85 -5.12 -3.96
CA ILE A 10 -3.15 -4.53 -2.65
C ILE A 10 -4.59 -4.86 -2.25
N HIS A 11 -5.55 -4.54 -3.11
CA HIS A 11 -6.97 -4.76 -2.86
C HIS A 11 -7.49 -5.99 -3.59
N ASN A 12 -8.34 -6.79 -2.92
CA ASN A 12 -9.00 -7.91 -3.56
C ASN A 12 -10.16 -7.42 -4.44
N PRO A 13 -10.16 -7.67 -5.76
CA PRO A 13 -11.21 -7.20 -6.66
C PRO A 13 -12.54 -7.96 -6.50
N SER A 14 -12.51 -9.16 -5.90
CA SER A 14 -13.69 -10.00 -5.66
C SER A 14 -14.32 -9.78 -4.29
N ASP A 15 -13.56 -9.25 -3.33
CA ASP A 15 -14.02 -8.95 -1.98
C ASP A 15 -13.37 -7.66 -1.47
N PRO A 16 -14.00 -6.50 -1.68
CA PRO A 16 -13.45 -5.19 -1.29
C PRO A 16 -13.19 -5.02 0.21
N GLU A 17 -13.79 -5.85 1.07
CA GLU A 17 -13.57 -5.83 2.52
C GLU A 17 -12.29 -6.60 2.93
N THR A 18 -11.75 -7.42 2.02
CA THR A 18 -10.54 -8.20 2.28
C THR A 18 -9.29 -7.47 1.77
N LEU A 19 -8.40 -7.14 2.70
CA LEU A 19 -7.07 -6.62 2.40
C LEU A 19 -6.11 -7.77 2.03
N THR A 20 -5.56 -7.72 0.83
CA THR A 20 -4.60 -8.71 0.34
C THR A 20 -3.19 -8.38 0.79
N THR A 21 -2.70 -7.19 0.43
CA THR A 21 -1.40 -6.67 0.88
C THR A 21 -1.62 -5.44 1.74
N PHE A 22 -1.13 -5.46 2.97
CA PHE A 22 -1.35 -4.38 3.93
C PHE A 22 -0.22 -4.29 4.95
N TRP A 23 -0.14 -3.15 5.62
CA TRP A 23 0.73 -2.97 6.78
C TRP A 23 -0.09 -2.88 8.07
N MET A 24 0.55 -3.18 9.19
CA MET A 24 -0.03 -3.04 10.52
C MET A 24 0.63 -1.89 11.27
N ASN A 25 -0.17 -1.13 11.99
CA ASN A 25 0.28 -0.03 12.83
C ASN A 25 0.89 -0.54 14.16
N ARG A 26 1.38 0.38 14.98
CA ARG A 26 1.97 0.08 16.31
C ARG A 26 1.07 -0.66 17.29
N THR A 27 -0.26 -0.66 17.09
CA THR A 27 -1.24 -1.36 17.94
C THR A 27 -1.71 -2.67 17.30
N GLY A 28 -1.13 -3.08 16.17
CA GLY A 28 -1.48 -4.31 15.46
C GLY A 28 -2.76 -4.20 14.61
N GLN A 29 -3.29 -2.99 14.40
CA GLN A 29 -4.42 -2.77 13.52
C GLN A 29 -3.94 -2.73 12.07
N LYS A 30 -4.70 -3.39 11.18
CA LYS A 30 -4.45 -3.36 9.73
C LYS A 30 -4.79 -1.99 9.18
N ALA A 31 -3.89 -1.42 8.38
CA ALA A 31 -4.17 -0.23 7.60
C ALA A 31 -4.85 -0.60 6.29
N ASN A 32 -5.93 0.10 5.95
CA ASN A 32 -6.66 -0.05 4.69
C ASN A 32 -6.22 0.96 3.62
N TYR A 33 -5.03 1.53 3.75
CA TYR A 33 -4.48 2.52 2.83
C TYR A 33 -2.96 2.36 2.77
N PHE A 34 -2.34 2.91 1.74
CA PHE A 34 -0.90 2.78 1.52
C PHE A 34 -0.18 4.12 1.63
N GLY A 35 1.15 4.10 1.48
CA GLY A 35 1.97 5.33 1.52
C GLY A 35 1.40 6.43 0.62
N GLY A 36 1.25 7.63 1.19
CA GLY A 36 0.66 8.80 0.52
C GLY A 36 -0.87 8.79 0.40
N GLY A 37 -1.54 7.69 0.75
CA GLY A 37 -2.98 7.64 0.96
C GLY A 37 -3.40 8.19 2.32
N SER A 38 -4.69 8.51 2.47
CA SER A 38 -5.29 8.99 3.71
C SER A 38 -5.85 7.82 4.54
N PRO A 39 -5.78 7.87 5.88
CA PRO A 39 -6.43 6.86 6.73
C PRO A 39 -7.90 6.65 6.38
N GLY A 40 -8.31 5.40 6.21
CA GLY A 40 -9.69 5.05 5.87
C GLY A 40 -10.05 5.14 4.38
N SER A 41 -9.16 5.66 3.53
CA SER A 41 -9.48 5.95 2.12
C SER A 41 -9.61 4.73 1.22
N GLY A 42 -8.95 3.60 1.54
CA GLY A 42 -8.80 2.52 0.55
C GLY A 42 -7.80 2.84 -0.56
N ASN A 43 -7.05 3.94 -0.49
CA ASN A 43 -6.24 4.43 -1.59
C ASN A 43 -4.74 4.37 -1.31
N CYS A 44 -3.97 4.33 -2.40
CA CYS A 44 -2.57 4.73 -2.45
C CYS A 44 -2.44 6.20 -2.86
N ALA A 45 -1.21 6.75 -2.83
CA ALA A 45 -0.93 8.12 -3.27
C ALA A 45 -1.55 8.45 -4.65
N CYS A 46 -1.43 7.54 -5.63
CA CYS A 46 -1.96 7.77 -6.97
C CYS A 46 -3.49 7.73 -7.02
N GLY A 47 -4.15 6.98 -6.13
CA GLY A 47 -5.60 6.88 -6.05
C GLY A 47 -6.20 8.19 -5.52
N GLU A 48 -5.55 8.79 -4.53
CA GLU A 48 -5.94 10.11 -3.99
C GLU A 48 -5.96 11.18 -5.09
N THR A 49 -5.00 11.14 -6.01
CA THR A 49 -4.84 12.13 -7.07
C THR A 49 -5.42 11.72 -8.42
N ARG A 50 -6.06 10.54 -8.51
CA ARG A 50 -6.52 9.92 -9.78
C ARG A 50 -5.43 9.90 -10.85
N SER A 51 -4.21 9.61 -10.45
CA SER A 51 -3.03 9.57 -11.29
C SER A 51 -2.37 8.19 -11.34
N CYS A 52 -3.08 7.15 -10.91
CA CYS A 52 -2.63 5.77 -11.13
C CYS A 52 -2.53 5.50 -12.63
N PHE A 53 -1.68 4.54 -13.02
CA PHE A 53 -1.52 4.13 -14.41
C PHE A 53 -2.87 3.78 -15.05
N ASN A 54 -3.71 3.07 -14.29
CA ASN A 54 -5.11 2.90 -14.57
C ASN A 54 -5.94 3.77 -13.62
N THR A 55 -6.53 4.83 -14.14
CA THR A 55 -7.22 5.85 -13.34
C THR A 55 -8.52 5.36 -12.71
N SER A 56 -9.01 4.16 -13.06
CA SER A 56 -10.18 3.54 -12.42
C SER A 56 -9.82 2.74 -11.17
N LEU A 57 -8.53 2.57 -10.84
CA LEU A 57 -8.07 1.78 -9.70
C LEU A 57 -7.61 2.67 -8.54
N HIS A 58 -7.58 2.08 -7.34
CA HIS A 58 -7.21 2.74 -6.09
C HIS A 58 -5.69 2.82 -5.88
N CYS A 59 -4.96 1.86 -6.46
CA CYS A 59 -3.52 1.75 -6.41
C CYS A 59 -2.98 1.23 -7.76
N ASN A 60 -1.70 1.50 -8.06
CA ASN A 60 -1.08 0.94 -9.27
C ASN A 60 -0.97 -0.58 -9.20
N CYS A 61 -0.72 -1.14 -8.01
CA CYS A 61 -0.59 -2.58 -7.82
C CYS A 61 -1.91 -3.36 -7.95
N ASP A 62 -3.05 -2.67 -7.96
CA ASP A 62 -4.35 -3.32 -8.16
C ASP A 62 -4.58 -3.77 -9.62
N GLU A 63 -3.71 -3.37 -10.56
CA GLU A 63 -3.81 -3.76 -11.98
C GLU A 63 -3.67 -5.27 -12.18
N ASN A 64 -2.96 -5.96 -11.27
CA ASN A 64 -2.76 -7.40 -11.28
C ASN A 64 -2.23 -7.97 -12.61
N ASP A 65 -1.27 -7.27 -13.23
CA ASP A 65 -0.64 -7.71 -14.47
C ASP A 65 0.83 -8.11 -14.23
N GLU A 66 1.41 -8.85 -15.18
CA GLU A 66 2.82 -9.27 -15.12
C GLU A 66 3.80 -8.12 -15.46
N VAL A 67 3.41 -6.87 -15.20
CA VAL A 67 4.22 -5.67 -15.39
C VAL A 67 4.61 -5.14 -14.02
N TRP A 68 5.89 -4.78 -13.85
CA TRP A 68 6.35 -4.15 -12.62
C TRP A 68 5.69 -2.79 -12.43
N ARG A 69 5.02 -2.63 -11.30
CA ARG A 69 4.37 -1.39 -10.85
C ARG A 69 4.81 -1.08 -9.43
N HIS A 70 4.49 0.11 -8.97
CA HIS A 70 4.76 0.47 -7.58
C HIS A 70 3.76 1.50 -7.06
N ASP A 71 3.55 1.41 -5.74
CA ASP A 71 2.89 2.43 -4.95
C ASP A 71 3.86 2.88 -3.86
N GLU A 72 4.05 4.19 -3.75
CA GLU A 72 4.96 4.79 -2.78
C GLU A 72 4.41 6.06 -2.16
N GLY A 73 4.87 6.35 -0.95
CA GLY A 73 4.57 7.61 -0.27
C GLY A 73 4.82 7.55 1.23
N PHE A 74 4.60 8.68 1.90
CA PHE A 74 4.71 8.78 3.34
C PHE A 74 3.43 8.30 4.02
N VAL A 75 3.57 7.52 5.09
CA VAL A 75 2.50 7.35 6.08
C VAL A 75 2.69 8.49 7.08
N THR A 76 1.72 9.40 7.14
CA THR A 76 1.83 10.66 7.89
C THR A 76 0.96 10.71 9.14
N ASN A 77 0.02 9.77 9.30
CA ASN A 77 -0.78 9.66 10.51
C ASN A 77 0.08 9.20 11.70
N LYS A 78 0.42 10.14 12.59
CA LYS A 78 1.29 9.91 13.75
C LYS A 78 0.75 8.86 14.71
N ASP A 79 -0.58 8.71 14.81
CA ASP A 79 -1.20 7.80 15.76
C ASP A 79 -1.06 6.33 15.35
N GLU A 80 -0.83 6.09 14.06
CA GLU A 80 -0.65 4.77 13.45
C GLU A 80 0.83 4.43 13.21
N LEU A 81 1.74 5.40 13.31
CA LEU A 81 3.16 5.15 13.21
C LEU A 81 3.73 4.52 14.50
N PRO A 82 4.80 3.72 14.41
CA PRO A 82 5.43 3.24 13.17
C PRO A 82 4.63 2.16 12.44
N ILE A 83 4.99 1.93 11.17
CA ILE A 83 4.70 0.67 10.49
C ILE A 83 5.39 -0.44 11.29
N HIS A 84 4.61 -1.36 11.86
CA HIS A 84 5.10 -2.43 12.73
C HIS A 84 5.36 -3.72 11.94
N THR A 85 4.41 -4.10 11.09
CA THR A 85 4.49 -5.31 10.27
C THR A 85 4.01 -5.02 8.86
N PHE A 86 4.52 -5.77 7.89
CA PHE A 86 4.02 -5.77 6.52
C PHE A 86 3.60 -7.19 6.14
N HIS A 87 2.43 -7.31 5.53
CA HIS A 87 1.89 -8.56 5.01
C HIS A 87 1.75 -8.41 3.50
N ALA A 88 2.60 -9.11 2.76
CA ALA A 88 2.45 -9.28 1.32
C ALA A 88 1.46 -10.43 1.06
N GLY A 89 0.37 -10.13 0.36
CA GLY A 89 -0.55 -11.13 -0.19
C GLY A 89 -0.35 -11.26 -1.70
N ASP A 90 -1.04 -12.22 -2.32
CA ASP A 90 -0.98 -12.44 -3.77
C ASP A 90 0.47 -12.61 -4.28
N THR A 91 1.19 -13.52 -3.61
CA THR A 91 2.60 -13.85 -3.86
C THR A 91 2.83 -15.37 -3.86
N GLY A 92 1.80 -16.15 -4.16
CA GLY A 92 1.82 -17.61 -4.20
C GLY A 92 1.95 -18.20 -5.61
N GLY A 93 1.61 -17.43 -6.64
CA GLY A 93 1.71 -17.80 -8.04
C GLY A 93 3.12 -17.65 -8.62
N SER A 94 3.40 -18.32 -9.74
CA SER A 94 4.73 -18.32 -10.38
C SER A 94 5.13 -17.01 -11.06
N ALA A 95 4.17 -16.11 -11.28
CA ALA A 95 4.37 -14.80 -11.89
C ALA A 95 4.22 -13.65 -10.89
N GLU A 96 3.95 -13.99 -9.62
CA GLU A 96 3.65 -13.05 -8.55
C GLU A 96 4.93 -12.75 -7.78
N ASP A 97 5.39 -11.51 -7.87
CA ASP A 97 6.61 -11.05 -7.22
C ASP A 97 6.36 -9.70 -6.53
N GLY A 98 7.11 -9.43 -5.46
CA GLY A 98 7.05 -8.12 -4.82
C GLY A 98 8.26 -7.77 -3.98
N PHE A 99 8.55 -6.48 -3.90
CA PHE A 99 9.64 -5.92 -3.09
C PHE A 99 9.11 -4.81 -2.18
N LEU A 100 9.38 -4.95 -0.89
CA LEU A 100 9.04 -3.94 0.10
C LEU A 100 10.26 -3.08 0.45
N THR A 101 10.08 -1.76 0.38
CA THR A 101 11.02 -0.80 0.96
C THR A 101 10.35 0.01 2.06
N ILE A 102 10.85 -0.11 3.30
CA ILE A 102 10.45 0.72 4.44
C ILE A 102 11.54 1.76 4.70
N GLY A 103 11.18 3.03 4.51
CA GLY A 103 12.06 4.15 4.84
C GLY A 103 12.11 4.46 6.34
N PRO A 104 13.00 5.36 6.77
CA PRO A 104 13.11 5.76 8.17
C PRO A 104 11.85 6.51 8.64
N ILE A 105 11.61 6.49 9.94
CA ILE A 105 10.66 7.41 10.58
C ILE A 105 11.29 8.82 10.56
N LEU A 106 10.55 9.80 10.04
CA LEU A 106 10.94 11.20 10.07
C LEU A 106 10.12 11.93 11.15
N CYS A 107 10.81 12.49 12.13
CA CYS A 107 10.20 13.28 13.20
C CYS A 107 10.46 14.77 12.97
N THR A 108 9.41 15.59 12.97
CA THR A 108 9.52 17.05 12.91
C THR A 108 8.84 17.68 14.12
N GLY A 109 9.44 18.75 14.65
CA GLY A 109 8.89 19.57 15.72
C GLY A 109 8.46 20.93 15.19
N HIS A 110 7.45 21.52 15.83
CA HIS A 110 7.13 22.93 15.64
C HIS A 110 7.81 23.74 16.76
N ALA A 111 8.32 24.93 16.41
CA ALA A 111 8.94 25.85 17.35
C ALA A 111 7.91 26.53 18.27
#